data_AF-A0A6B3HGZ7-F1
#
_entry.id   AF-A0A6B3HGZ7-F1
#
_cell.length_a   1.000
_cell.length_b   1.000
_cell.length_c   1.000
_cell.angle_alpha   90.00
_cell.angle_beta   90.00
_cell.angle_gamma   90.00
#
_symmetry.space_group_name_H-M   'P 1'
#
loop_
_entity.id
_entity.type
_entity.pdbx_description
1 polymer ?
#
loop_
_entity_poly.entity_id
_entity_poly.type
_entity_poly.pdbx_seq_one_letter_code
_entity_poly.pdbx_strand_id
1 'polypeptide(L)'
;WNGGGPAILRAGGLSVRELKRTATALDVTEPIAAFWVELAYAAGLLATDGESDERYAPTPASDEWLDLSAQHRWTHLAAAWLPATRVPGLVGG
;
A
#
# COMPACT_ATOMS: atom_id res chain seq x y z
N TRP A 1 18.03 27.46 6.07
CA TRP A 1 17.58 26.06 6.18
C TRP A 1 16.23 25.95 5.51
N ASN A 2 16.25 25.71 4.20
CA ASN A 2 15.08 25.65 3.33
C ASN A 2 15.47 24.71 2.17
N GLY A 3 14.61 23.74 1.87
CA GLY A 3 14.89 22.74 0.84
C GLY A 3 14.25 21.42 1.22
N GLY A 4 12.92 21.34 1.06
CA GLY A 4 12.19 20.10 1.13
C GLY A 4 12.90 19.07 0.25
N GLY A 5 13.51 18.08 0.92
CA GLY A 5 13.99 16.89 0.25
C GLY A 5 12.78 16.26 -0.46
N PRO A 6 12.95 15.72 -1.67
CA PRO A 6 11.82 15.17 -2.40
C PRO A 6 11.16 14.11 -1.50
N ALA A 7 9.89 14.34 -1.16
CA ALA A 7 9.03 13.32 -0.62
C ALA A 7 8.80 12.33 -1.76
N ILE A 8 9.82 11.51 -2.03
CA ILE A 8 9.66 10.28 -2.76
C ILE A 8 8.75 9.49 -1.83
N LEU A 9 7.47 9.43 -2.18
CA LEU A 9 6.65 8.30 -1.82
C LEU A 9 7.45 7.08 -2.30
N ARG A 10 8.28 6.52 -1.40
CA ARG A 10 9.03 5.28 -1.62
C ARG A 10 8.07 4.09 -1.49
N ALA A 11 6.88 4.22 -2.08
CA ALA A 11 6.15 3.10 -2.65
C ALA A 11 6.69 3.01 -4.07
N GLY A 12 7.63 2.10 -4.34
CA GLY A 12 8.20 1.93 -5.68
C GLY A 12 7.09 1.84 -6.71
N GLY A 13 6.84 2.95 -7.44
CA GLY A 13 5.90 3.01 -8.55
C GLY A 13 4.66 3.91 -8.40
N LEU A 14 4.11 4.15 -7.20
CA LEU A 14 2.81 4.85 -7.12
C LEU A 14 2.97 6.38 -7.27
N SER A 15 2.45 6.94 -8.37
CA SER A 15 2.46 8.39 -8.55
C SER A 15 1.56 9.12 -7.53
N VAL A 16 1.89 10.38 -7.19
CA VAL A 16 1.08 11.23 -6.27
C VAL A 16 -0.38 11.34 -6.71
N ARG A 17 -0.62 11.39 -8.04
CA ARG A 17 -1.98 11.45 -8.61
C ARG A 17 -2.75 10.16 -8.33
N GLU A 18 -2.10 9.02 -8.48
CA GLU A 18 -2.67 7.70 -8.18
C GLU A 18 -2.97 7.56 -6.69
N LEU A 19 -2.05 7.98 -5.81
CA LEU A 19 -2.29 7.98 -4.37
C LEU A 19 -3.51 8.83 -3.97
N LYS A 20 -3.63 10.05 -4.52
CA LYS A 20 -4.80 10.92 -4.28
C LYS A 20 -6.10 10.29 -4.73
N ARG A 21 -6.09 9.63 -5.89
CA ARG A 21 -7.25 8.92 -6.42
C ARG A 21 -7.65 7.76 -5.52
N THR A 22 -6.68 6.96 -5.06
CA THR A 22 -6.91 5.85 -4.14
C THR A 22 -7.44 6.33 -2.79
N ALA A 23 -6.87 7.40 -2.23
CA ALA A 23 -7.35 8.01 -0.99
C ALA A 23 -8.80 8.48 -1.10
N THR A 24 -9.16 9.10 -2.22
CA THR A 24 -10.54 9.51 -2.52
C THR A 24 -11.47 8.31 -2.66
N ALA A 25 -11.04 7.25 -3.36
CA ALA A 25 -11.85 6.05 -3.57
C ALA A 25 -12.10 5.26 -2.27
N LEU A 26 -11.13 5.28 -1.35
CA LEU A 26 -11.22 4.62 -0.05
C LEU A 26 -11.84 5.50 1.05
N ASP A 27 -12.13 6.78 0.75
CA ASP A 27 -12.59 7.79 1.71
C ASP A 27 -11.68 7.92 2.95
N VAL A 28 -10.38 8.01 2.71
CA VAL A 28 -9.35 8.15 3.77
C VAL A 28 -8.29 9.16 3.38
N THR A 29 -7.41 9.52 4.31
CA THR A 29 -6.26 10.40 4.03
C THR A 29 -5.20 9.69 3.19
N GLU A 30 -4.37 10.46 2.46
CA GLU A 30 -3.27 9.90 1.65
C GLU A 30 -2.33 8.97 2.46
N PRO A 31 -1.94 9.29 3.72
CA PRO A 31 -1.15 8.36 4.53
C PRO A 31 -1.84 7.03 4.85
N ILE A 32 -3.16 7.05 5.10
CA ILE A 32 -3.92 5.82 5.37
C ILE A 32 -4.06 4.99 4.09
N ALA A 33 -4.30 5.64 2.95
CA ALA A 33 -4.33 4.96 1.66
C ALA A 33 -2.98 4.31 1.32
N ALA A 34 -1.87 5.02 1.55
CA ALA A 34 -0.53 4.50 1.37
C ALA A 34 -0.28 3.27 2.25
N PHE A 35 -0.70 3.31 3.53
CA PHE A 35 -0.60 2.16 4.43
C PHE A 35 -1.33 0.93 3.88
N TRP A 36 -2.58 1.08 3.42
CA TRP A 36 -3.34 -0.05 2.87
C TRP A 36 -2.73 -0.60 1.59
N VAL A 37 -2.21 0.25 0.70
CA VAL A 37 -1.52 -0.18 -0.52
C VAL A 37 -0.24 -0.95 -0.18
N GLU A 38 0.59 -0.43 0.73
CA GLU A 38 1.81 -1.12 1.17
C GLU A 38 1.51 -2.46 1.84
N LEU A 39 0.47 -2.52 2.67
CA LEU A 39 0.06 -3.75 3.34
C LEU A 39 -0.47 -4.78 2.34
N ALA A 40 -1.30 -4.37 1.39
CA ALA A 40 -1.81 -5.25 0.35
C ALA A 40 -0.69 -5.77 -0.56
N TYR A 41 0.30 -4.94 -0.87
CA TYR A 41 1.51 -5.37 -1.58
C TYR A 41 2.35 -6.36 -0.76
N ALA A 42 2.60 -6.07 0.52
CA ALA A 42 3.33 -6.97 1.42
C ALA A 42 2.63 -8.32 1.62
N ALA A 43 1.30 -8.32 1.58
CA ALA A 43 0.47 -9.52 1.61
C ALA A 43 0.38 -10.25 0.25
N GLY A 44 1.05 -9.76 -0.79
CA GLY A 44 1.03 -10.35 -2.14
C GLY A 44 -0.31 -10.20 -2.87
N LEU A 45 -1.21 -9.33 -2.39
CA LEU A 45 -2.51 -9.06 -3.01
C LEU A 45 -2.40 -8.04 -4.15
N LEU A 46 -1.36 -7.21 -4.11
CA LEU A 46 -0.99 -6.28 -5.19
C LEU A 46 0.42 -6.59 -5.68
N ALA A 47 0.66 -6.39 -6.97
CA ALA A 47 1.99 -6.41 -7.58
C ALA A 47 2.16 -5.23 -8.54
N THR A 48 3.41 -4.87 -8.83
CA THR A 48 3.75 -3.95 -9.92
C THR A 48 4.06 -4.74 -11.19
N ASP A 49 3.83 -4.13 -12.35
CA ASP A 49 4.20 -4.69 -13.66
C ASP A 49 5.71 -4.59 -13.96
N GLY A 50 6.49 -3.92 -13.08
CA GLY A 50 7.94 -3.75 -13.22
C GLY A 50 8.35 -2.78 -14.34
N GLU A 51 7.38 -2.11 -14.96
CA GLU A 51 7.59 -1.15 -16.04
C GLU A 51 7.90 0.24 -15.50
N SER A 52 8.53 1.11 -16.30
CA SER A 52 8.91 2.47 -15.86
C SER A 52 7.76 3.38 -15.38
N ASP A 53 6.50 3.04 -15.68
CA ASP A 53 5.27 3.66 -15.16
C ASP A 53 4.55 2.66 -14.23
N GLU A 54 5.30 2.06 -13.28
CA GLU A 54 4.90 0.93 -12.43
C GLU A 54 3.46 1.09 -11.90
N ARG A 55 2.54 0.26 -12.40
CA ARG A 55 1.14 0.28 -11.95
C ARG A 55 0.90 -0.87 -10.99
N TYR A 56 0.29 -0.55 -9.86
CA TYR A 56 -0.22 -1.58 -8.96
C TYR A 56 -1.46 -2.23 -9.59
N ALA A 57 -1.45 -3.55 -9.65
CA ALA A 57 -2.57 -4.37 -10.09
C ALA A 57 -2.85 -5.48 -9.08
N PRO A 58 -4.12 -5.91 -8.92
CA PRO A 58 -4.46 -7.11 -8.18
C PRO A 58 -3.73 -8.33 -8.73
N THR A 59 -3.21 -9.17 -7.83
CA THR A 59 -2.67 -10.48 -8.18
C THR A 59 -3.79 -11.52 -8.21
N PRO A 60 -3.58 -12.72 -8.79
CA PRO A 60 -4.53 -13.83 -8.64
C PRO A 60 -4.83 -14.17 -7.17
N ALA A 61 -3.86 -13.98 -6.26
CA ALA A 61 -4.05 -14.18 -4.82
C ALA A 61 -5.05 -13.18 -4.20
N SER A 62 -5.30 -12.04 -4.85
CA SER A 62 -6.37 -11.11 -4.44
C SER A 62 -7.75 -11.74 -4.56
N ASP A 63 -8.02 -12.46 -5.64
CA ASP A 63 -9.31 -13.11 -5.86
C ASP A 63 -9.53 -14.23 -4.84
N GLU A 64 -8.51 -15.09 -4.65
CA GLU A 64 -8.53 -16.13 -3.62
C GLU A 64 -8.73 -15.56 -2.21
N TRP A 65 -8.09 -14.42 -1.91
CA TRP A 65 -8.26 -13.75 -0.63
C TRP A 65 -9.68 -13.21 -0.44
N LEU A 66 -10.33 -12.71 -1.49
CA LEU A 66 -11.71 -12.21 -1.41
C LEU A 66 -12.73 -13.31 -1.08
N ASP A 67 -12.46 -14.55 -1.48
CA ASP A 67 -13.29 -15.73 -1.20
C ASP A 67 -13.15 -16.26 0.24
N LEU A 68 -12.14 -15.80 0.98
CA LEU A 68 -11.94 -16.19 2.37
C LEU A 68 -12.99 -15.59 3.32
N SER A 69 -13.23 -16.29 4.42
CA SER A 69 -14.00 -15.72 5.54
C SER A 69 -13.33 -14.45 6.08
N ALA A 70 -14.12 -13.55 6.68
CA ALA A 70 -13.61 -12.30 7.22
C ALA A 70 -12.43 -12.50 8.21
N GLN A 71 -12.48 -13.56 9.01
CA GLN A 71 -11.43 -13.91 9.97
C GLN A 71 -10.14 -14.28 9.24
N HIS A 72 -10.22 -15.15 8.22
CA HIS A 72 -9.05 -15.56 7.45
C HIS A 72 -8.45 -14.42 6.63
N ARG A 73 -9.29 -13.54 6.07
CA ARG A 73 -8.82 -12.32 5.41
C ARG A 73 -7.98 -11.45 6.33
N TRP A 74 -8.47 -11.23 7.56
CA TRP A 74 -7.75 -10.49 8.58
C TRP A 74 -6.47 -11.18 9.03
N THR A 75 -6.50 -12.49 9.24
CA THR A 75 -5.30 -13.26 9.61
C THR A 75 -4.21 -13.14 8.56
N HIS A 76 -4.55 -13.18 7.28
CA HIS A 76 -3.60 -13.02 6.19
C HIS A 76 -2.90 -11.65 6.22
N LEU A 77 -3.68 -10.57 6.35
CA LEU A 77 -3.14 -9.22 6.47
C LEU A 77 -2.28 -9.05 7.73
N ALA A 78 -2.74 -9.55 8.88
CA ALA A 78 -2.00 -9.49 10.13
C ALA A 78 -0.68 -10.25 10.05
N ALA A 79 -0.67 -11.44 9.43
CA ALA A 79 0.53 -12.24 9.25
C ALA A 79 1.57 -11.58 8.35
N ALA A 80 1.13 -10.80 7.34
CA ALA A 80 2.03 -9.98 6.52
C ALA A 80 2.53 -8.73 7.28
N TRP A 81 1.71 -8.15 8.14
CA TRP A 81 2.03 -6.94 8.90
C TRP A 81 2.98 -7.20 10.09
N LEU A 82 2.75 -8.26 10.87
CA LEU A 82 3.54 -8.62 12.06
C LEU A 82 5.07 -8.63 11.85
N PRO A 83 5.61 -9.24 10.78
CA PRO A 83 7.05 -9.21 10.49
C PRO A 83 7.49 -7.92 9.80
N ALA A 84 6.57 -7.11 9.25
CA ALA A 84 6.88 -5.83 8.64
C ALA A 84 7.17 -4.80 9.74
N THR A 85 8.45 -4.63 10.09
CA THR A 85 8.94 -3.84 11.23
C THR A 85 8.81 -2.31 11.09
N ARG A 86 7.80 -1.76 10.38
CA ARG A 86 7.63 -0.30 10.31
C ARG A 86 6.98 0.27 11.58
N VAL A 87 7.77 1.09 12.29
CA VAL A 87 7.30 2.00 13.34
C VAL A 87 6.52 3.15 12.67
N PRO A 88 5.24 3.41 13.02
CA PRO A 88 4.42 4.46 12.40
C PRO A 88 4.80 5.90 12.83
N GLY A 89 6.05 6.15 13.20
CA GLY A 89 6.54 7.43 13.76
C GLY A 89 7.43 8.28 12.83
N LEU A 90 7.69 7.85 11.59
CA LEU A 90 8.52 8.58 10.60
C LEU A 90 7.68 9.19 9.47
N VAL A 91 6.44 9.59 9.76
CA VAL A 91 5.57 10.31 8.84
C VAL A 91 5.19 11.64 9.49
N GLY A 92 5.86 12.72 9.08
CA GLY A 92 5.57 14.09 9.54
C GLY A 92 6.78 14.79 10.15
N GLY A 93 7.66 15.31 9.30
CA GLY A 93 8.70 16.29 9.63
C GLY A 93 8.80 17.30 8.49
#